data_AF-A0A7S4FN64-F1
#
_entry.id   AF-A0A7S4FN64-F1
#
_cell.length_a   1.000
_cell.length_b   1.000
_cell.length_c   1.000
_cell.angle_alpha   90.00
_cell.angle_beta   90.00
_cell.angle_gamma   90.00
#
_symmetry.space_group_name_H-M   'P 1'
#
loop_
_entity.id
_entity.type
_entity.pdbx_description
1 polymer ?
#
loop_
_entity_poly.entity_id
_entity_poly.type
_entity_poly.pdbx_seq_one_letter_code
_entity_poly.pdbx_strand_id
1 'polypeptide(L)'
;LVCTYFIVNVFIGIMVLHIQFNRNGGVLLDEKQTKWVQQKQLLDLVKSSTTPPPPIHRPSREFFYDIVTSSWYPKIVYTAILVNVIFGWITEYVSLVEKIQRILFPILFTVEVCMRMYAFSPKVYFRDGWNSFDFFVVMLTNVLYILEACSEDLKDTLLIRGLVALASTGRLLRLLG
;
A
#
# COMPACT_ATOMS: atom_id res chain seq x y z
N LEU A 1 35.59 28.39 10.00
CA LEU A 1 34.16 28.02 10.01
C LEU A 1 33.33 28.90 9.09
N VAL A 2 33.25 30.22 9.33
CA VAL A 2 32.49 31.15 8.45
C VAL A 2 33.00 31.16 7.01
N CYS A 3 34.32 31.24 6.79
CA CYS A 3 34.90 31.21 5.44
C CYS A 3 34.66 29.87 4.74
N THR A 4 34.74 28.75 5.46
CA THR A 4 34.51 27.40 4.92
C THR A 4 33.06 27.23 4.47
N TYR A 5 32.10 27.68 5.30
CA TYR A 5 30.68 27.65 4.98
C TYR A 5 30.35 28.52 3.76
N PHE A 6 30.95 29.72 3.68
CA PHE A 6 30.79 30.62 2.54
C PHE A 6 31.30 29.99 1.23
N ILE A 7 32.49 29.37 1.25
CA ILE A 7 33.08 28.72 0.08
C ILE A 7 32.20 27.55 -0.42
N VAL A 8 31.66 26.73 0.50
CA VAL A 8 30.76 25.61 0.14
C VAL A 8 29.47 26.13 -0.49
N ASN A 9 28.86 27.18 0.05
CA ASN A 9 27.62 27.74 -0.51
C ASN A 9 27.83 28.34 -1.90
N VAL A 10 28.94 29.06 -2.12
CA VAL A 10 29.30 29.60 -3.43
C VAL A 10 29.57 28.47 -4.43
N PHE A 11 30.28 27.43 -4.01
CA PHE A 11 30.58 26.27 -4.86
C PHE A 11 29.30 25.52 -5.28
N ILE A 12 28.39 25.27 -4.34
CA ILE A 12 27.08 24.66 -4.62
C ILE A 12 26.29 25.54 -5.61
N GLY A 13 26.29 26.86 -5.42
CA GLY A 13 25.63 27.80 -6.33
C GLY A 13 26.19 27.75 -7.76
N ILE A 14 27.52 27.74 -7.91
CA ILE A 14 28.19 27.61 -9.21
C ILE A 14 27.88 26.26 -9.85
N MET A 15 27.89 25.17 -9.07
CA MET A 15 27.59 23.83 -9.57
C MET A 15 26.14 23.72 -10.08
N VAL A 16 25.18 24.25 -9.32
CA VAL A 16 23.76 24.28 -9.74
C VAL A 16 23.59 25.13 -11.00
N LEU A 17 24.25 26.29 -11.07
CA LEU A 17 24.21 27.15 -12.25
C LEU A 17 24.85 26.46 -13.47
N HIS A 18 25.97 25.76 -13.30
CA HIS A 18 26.62 24.99 -14.35
C HIS A 18 25.70 23.87 -14.88
N ILE A 19 25.06 23.13 -13.97
CA ILE A 19 24.07 22.10 -14.33
C ILE A 19 22.90 22.73 -15.08
N GLN A 20 22.40 23.88 -14.64
CA GLN A 20 21.28 24.57 -15.28
C GLN A 20 21.65 25.17 -16.64
N PHE A 21 22.88 25.66 -16.80
CA PHE A 21 23.41 26.12 -18.08
C PHE A 21 23.58 24.95 -19.07
N ASN A 22 24.07 23.80 -18.59
CA ASN A 22 24.17 22.57 -19.37
C ASN A 22 22.82 21.83 -19.56
N ARG A 23 21.77 22.17 -18.79
CA ARG A 23 20.41 21.62 -18.99
C ARG A 23 19.82 22.04 -20.34
N ASN A 24 20.19 23.21 -20.88
CA ASN A 24 19.78 23.64 -22.21
C ASN A 24 20.34 22.73 -23.33
N GLY A 25 21.32 21.85 -23.03
CA GLY A 25 21.89 20.86 -23.94
C GLY A 25 21.51 19.39 -23.67
N GLY A 26 20.63 19.10 -22.68
CA GLY A 26 20.06 17.75 -22.51
C GLY A 26 21.02 16.60 -22.16
N VAL A 27 22.22 16.86 -21.65
CA VAL A 27 23.31 15.85 -21.50
C VAL A 27 23.13 14.84 -20.33
N LEU A 28 22.13 15.00 -19.45
CA LEU A 28 22.04 14.18 -18.23
C LEU A 28 21.12 12.97 -18.30
N LEU A 29 20.19 12.93 -19.26
CA LEU A 29 19.28 11.79 -19.43
C LEU A 29 19.55 11.18 -20.80
N ASP A 30 19.78 9.86 -20.81
CA ASP A 30 19.80 9.12 -22.07
C ASP A 30 18.47 9.33 -22.82
N GLU A 31 18.48 9.22 -24.14
CA GLU A 31 17.26 9.38 -24.95
C GLU A 31 16.15 8.43 -24.49
N LYS A 32 16.52 7.22 -24.03
CA LYS A 32 15.58 6.25 -23.46
C LYS A 32 14.94 6.73 -22.16
N GLN A 33 15.74 7.35 -21.28
CA GLN A 33 15.25 7.87 -20.01
C GLN A 33 14.29 9.04 -20.22
N THR A 34 14.60 9.94 -21.17
CA THR A 34 13.72 11.06 -21.54
C THR A 34 12.37 10.56 -22.07
N LYS A 35 12.39 9.56 -22.96
CA LYS A 35 11.15 8.93 -23.47
C LYS A 35 10.36 8.25 -22.36
N TRP A 36 11.01 7.55 -21.44
CA TRP A 36 10.34 6.93 -20.29
C TRP A 36 9.69 7.97 -19.38
N VAL A 37 10.36 9.09 -19.10
CA VAL A 37 9.78 10.18 -18.30
C VAL A 37 8.57 10.81 -19.00
N GLN A 38 8.66 11.07 -20.31
CA GLN A 38 7.54 11.59 -21.10
C GLN A 38 6.36 10.62 -21.12
N GLN A 39 6.61 9.32 -21.31
CA GLN A 39 5.58 8.29 -21.26
C GLN A 39 4.93 8.20 -19.89
N LYS A 40 5.71 8.28 -18.81
CA LYS A 40 5.18 8.27 -17.45
C LYS A 40 4.27 9.48 -17.21
N GLN A 41 4.69 10.68 -17.63
CA GLN A 41 3.86 11.89 -17.54
C GLN A 41 2.55 11.74 -18.34
N LEU A 42 2.61 11.15 -19.53
CA LEU A 42 1.40 10.87 -20.33
C LEU A 42 0.50 9.82 -19.67
N LEU A 43 1.08 8.78 -19.07
CA LEU A 43 0.34 7.77 -18.34
C LEU A 43 -0.32 8.34 -17.08
N ASP A 44 0.35 9.26 -16.38
CA ASP A 44 -0.21 9.94 -15.21
C ASP A 44 -1.43 10.81 -15.59
N LEU A 45 -1.43 11.42 -16.78
CA LEU A 45 -2.60 12.14 -17.32
C LEU A 45 -3.76 11.22 -17.72
N VAL A 46 -3.44 9.98 -18.14
CA VAL A 46 -4.41 8.98 -18.60
C VAL A 46 -4.84 8.02 -17.48
N LYS A 47 -4.20 8.09 -16.30
CA LYS A 47 -4.51 7.26 -15.13
C LYS A 47 -5.88 7.68 -14.56
N SER A 48 -6.92 7.23 -15.24
CA SER A 48 -8.30 7.30 -14.80
C SER A 48 -8.46 6.32 -13.64
N SER A 49 -8.78 6.86 -12.46
CA SER A 49 -9.27 6.09 -11.31
C SER A 49 -10.61 5.50 -11.72
N THR A 50 -10.55 4.35 -12.38
CA THR A 50 -11.73 3.68 -12.96
C THR A 50 -12.46 2.93 -11.85
N THR A 51 -13.20 3.68 -11.03
CA THR A 51 -14.26 3.06 -10.24
C THR A 51 -15.23 2.38 -11.22
N PRO A 52 -15.48 1.07 -11.08
CA PRO A 52 -16.28 0.34 -12.06
C PRO A 52 -17.72 0.85 -12.08
N PRO A 53 -18.40 0.79 -13.24
CA PRO A 53 -19.77 1.29 -13.37
C PRO A 53 -20.74 0.54 -12.44
N PRO A 54 -21.80 1.20 -11.96
CA PRO A 54 -22.68 0.64 -10.95
C PRO A 54 -23.38 -0.64 -11.44
N PRO A 55 -23.64 -1.58 -10.52
CA PRO A 55 -24.26 -2.84 -10.84
C PRO A 55 -25.74 -2.70 -11.22
N ILE A 56 -26.08 -2.99 -12.47
CA ILE A 56 -27.49 -2.98 -12.91
C ILE A 56 -28.25 -4.20 -12.34
N HIS A 57 -29.41 -3.96 -11.71
CA HIS A 57 -30.50 -4.89 -11.36
C HIS A 57 -30.33 -5.92 -10.22
N ARG A 58 -29.52 -5.69 -9.17
CA ARG A 58 -29.61 -6.51 -7.93
C ARG A 58 -29.51 -5.67 -6.64
N PRO A 59 -30.56 -5.61 -5.79
CA PRO A 59 -30.63 -4.68 -4.66
C PRO A 59 -29.58 -4.95 -3.58
N SER A 60 -29.23 -6.23 -3.34
CA SER A 60 -28.15 -6.56 -2.40
C SER A 60 -26.79 -6.08 -2.90
N ARG A 61 -26.53 -6.14 -4.21
CA ARG A 61 -25.26 -5.74 -4.82
C ARG A 61 -25.10 -4.21 -4.86
N GLU A 62 -26.20 -3.50 -5.07
CA GLU A 62 -26.27 -2.03 -5.05
C GLU A 62 -25.94 -1.46 -3.67
N PHE A 63 -26.50 -2.03 -2.60
CA PHE A 63 -26.19 -1.61 -1.23
C PHE A 63 -24.69 -1.73 -0.89
N PHE A 64 -24.06 -2.87 -1.22
CA PHE A 64 -22.62 -3.04 -0.98
C PHE A 64 -21.78 -2.11 -1.86
N TYR A 65 -22.21 -1.86 -3.10
CA TYR A 65 -21.55 -0.92 -4.00
C TYR A 65 -21.60 0.51 -3.46
N ASP A 66 -22.75 0.95 -2.95
CA ASP A 66 -22.92 2.28 -2.37
C ASP A 66 -22.06 2.47 -1.13
N ILE A 67 -21.95 1.45 -0.26
CA ILE A 67 -21.07 1.52 0.90
C ILE A 67 -19.61 1.61 0.46
N VAL A 68 -19.15 0.73 -0.43
CA VAL A 68 -17.72 0.68 -0.85
C VAL A 68 -17.33 1.94 -1.64
N THR A 69 -18.26 2.54 -2.37
CA THR A 69 -18.05 3.76 -3.17
C THR A 69 -18.12 5.03 -2.31
N SER A 70 -18.66 4.95 -1.09
CA SER A 70 -18.76 6.11 -0.19
C SER A 70 -17.38 6.68 0.19
N SER A 71 -17.29 7.99 0.41
CA SER A 71 -16.05 8.65 0.86
C SER A 71 -15.62 8.27 2.28
N TRP A 72 -16.48 7.58 3.03
CA TRP A 72 -16.22 7.10 4.38
C TRP A 72 -15.49 5.78 4.39
N TYR A 73 -15.80 4.91 3.45
CA TYR A 73 -15.21 3.59 3.35
C TYR A 73 -13.67 3.59 3.36
N PRO A 74 -12.96 4.35 2.50
CA PRO A 74 -11.50 4.39 2.55
C PRO A 74 -10.98 4.92 3.88
N LYS A 75 -11.67 5.89 4.51
CA LYS A 75 -11.28 6.42 5.83
C LYS A 75 -11.33 5.32 6.90
N ILE A 76 -12.38 4.50 6.91
CA ILE A 76 -12.54 3.37 7.85
C ILE A 76 -11.39 2.38 7.65
N VAL A 77 -11.10 2.00 6.41
CA VAL A 77 -9.99 1.06 6.10
C VAL A 77 -8.64 1.63 6.55
N TYR A 78 -8.34 2.89 6.25
CA TYR A 78 -7.09 3.51 6.69
C TYR A 78 -6.99 3.59 8.22
N THR A 79 -8.09 3.92 8.91
CA THR A 79 -8.10 3.90 10.38
C THR A 79 -7.86 2.51 10.95
N ALA A 80 -8.44 1.46 10.36
CA ALA A 80 -8.21 0.08 10.79
C ALA A 80 -6.75 -0.35 10.61
N ILE A 81 -6.08 0.10 9.53
CA ILE A 81 -4.65 -0.14 9.32
C ILE A 81 -3.81 0.58 10.39
N LEU A 82 -4.11 1.85 10.68
CA LEU A 82 -3.40 2.60 11.73
C LEU A 82 -3.55 1.94 13.10
N VAL A 83 -4.77 1.54 13.44
CA VAL A 83 -5.04 0.82 14.69
C VAL A 83 -4.29 -0.51 14.73
N ASN A 84 -4.23 -1.28 13.63
CA ASN A 84 -3.45 -2.52 13.57
C ASN A 84 -1.95 -2.30 13.82
N VAL A 85 -1.38 -1.21 13.31
CA VAL A 85 0.04 -0.88 13.53
C VAL A 85 0.29 -0.50 14.98
N ILE A 86 -0.60 0.30 15.59
CA ILE A 86 -0.50 0.67 17.00
C ILE A 86 -0.61 -0.57 17.90
N PHE A 87 -1.55 -1.47 17.60
CA PHE A 87 -1.66 -2.75 18.31
C PHE A 87 -0.37 -3.56 18.17
N GLY A 88 0.20 -3.64 16.96
CA GLY A 88 1.48 -4.31 16.73
C GLY A 88 2.61 -3.78 17.61
N TRP A 89 2.71 -2.46 17.79
CA TRP A 89 3.66 -1.86 18.73
C TRP A 89 3.40 -2.27 20.19
N ILE A 90 2.14 -2.33 20.62
CA ILE A 90 1.76 -2.69 21.99
C ILE A 90 2.03 -4.18 22.28
N THR A 91 1.92 -5.06 21.27
CA THR A 91 2.13 -6.51 21.46
C THR A 91 3.52 -6.88 21.96
N GLU A 92 4.53 -6.04 21.73
CA GLU A 92 5.89 -6.24 22.26
C GLU A 92 5.91 -6.32 23.79
N TYR A 93 4.96 -5.67 24.46
CA TYR A 93 4.89 -5.58 25.92
C TYR A 93 3.80 -6.44 26.54
N VAL A 94 2.74 -6.79 25.78
CA VAL A 94 1.55 -7.48 26.32
C VAL A 94 1.11 -8.65 25.43
N SER A 95 1.37 -9.88 25.90
CA SER A 95 1.05 -11.12 25.18
C SER A 95 -0.45 -11.40 24.99
N LEU A 96 -1.32 -10.83 25.83
CA LEU A 96 -2.78 -10.92 25.62
C LEU A 96 -3.24 -10.13 24.41
N VAL A 97 -2.63 -8.96 24.17
CA VAL A 97 -2.95 -8.11 23.01
C VAL A 97 -2.54 -8.80 21.71
N GLU A 98 -1.45 -9.58 21.76
CA GLU A 98 -0.97 -10.35 20.62
C GLU A 98 -2.01 -11.37 20.14
N LYS A 99 -2.62 -12.13 21.06
CA LYS A 99 -3.68 -13.09 20.73
C LYS A 99 -4.90 -12.41 20.11
N ILE A 100 -5.30 -11.26 20.66
CA ILE A 100 -6.44 -10.49 20.15
C ILE A 100 -6.13 -9.97 18.74
N GLN A 101 -4.94 -9.40 18.53
CA GLN A 101 -4.52 -8.87 17.24
C GLN A 101 -4.50 -9.93 16.15
N ARG A 102 -3.95 -11.12 16.45
CA ARG A 102 -3.86 -12.27 15.54
C ARG A 102 -5.21 -12.80 15.08
N ILE A 103 -6.28 -12.56 15.84
CA ILE A 103 -7.64 -13.01 15.48
C ILE A 103 -8.44 -11.87 14.85
N LEU A 104 -8.48 -10.71 15.49
CA LEU A 104 -9.40 -9.62 15.13
C LEU A 104 -9.08 -9.01 13.76
N PHE A 105 -7.82 -8.67 13.51
CA PHE A 105 -7.46 -7.95 12.29
C PHE A 105 -7.56 -8.81 11.03
N PRO A 106 -7.05 -10.06 10.98
CA PRO A 106 -7.22 -10.90 9.80
C PRO A 106 -8.68 -11.08 9.41
N ILE A 107 -9.57 -11.25 10.39
CA ILE A 107 -11.02 -11.36 10.15
C ILE A 107 -11.56 -10.05 9.57
N LEU A 108 -11.24 -8.90 10.18
CA LEU A 108 -11.71 -7.59 9.71
C LEU A 108 -11.28 -7.31 8.26
N PHE A 109 -10.02 -7.59 7.92
CA PHE A 109 -9.51 -7.42 6.55
C PHE A 109 -10.05 -8.46 5.57
N THR A 110 -10.32 -9.69 6.04
CA THR A 110 -10.99 -10.70 5.20
C THR A 110 -12.41 -10.26 4.85
N VAL A 111 -13.16 -9.73 5.82
CA VAL A 111 -14.48 -9.15 5.58
C VAL A 111 -14.42 -7.97 4.62
N GLU A 112 -13.43 -7.08 4.75
CA GLU A 112 -13.22 -5.96 3.84
C GLU A 112 -13.08 -6.43 2.37
N VAL A 113 -12.19 -7.39 2.13
CA VAL A 113 -11.90 -7.94 0.81
C VAL A 113 -13.11 -8.67 0.23
N CYS A 114 -13.78 -9.49 1.04
CA CYS A 114 -15.02 -10.14 0.64
C CYS A 114 -16.06 -9.11 0.22
N MET A 115 -16.27 -8.06 1.01
CA MET A 115 -17.22 -7.00 0.72
C MET A 115 -16.92 -6.28 -0.61
N ARG A 116 -15.65 -5.92 -0.87
CA ARG A 116 -15.25 -5.34 -2.17
C ARG A 116 -15.47 -6.30 -3.33
N MET A 117 -15.14 -7.57 -3.16
CA MET A 117 -15.32 -8.60 -4.19
C MET A 117 -16.79 -8.79 -4.56
N TYR A 118 -17.68 -8.77 -3.57
CA TYR A 118 -19.13 -8.80 -3.78
C TYR A 118 -19.64 -7.52 -4.47
N ALA A 119 -19.13 -6.35 -4.10
CA ALA A 119 -19.54 -5.07 -4.66
C ALA A 119 -19.13 -4.91 -6.15
N PHE A 120 -17.88 -5.20 -6.49
CA PHE A 120 -17.33 -4.91 -7.82
C PHE A 120 -17.44 -6.05 -8.83
N SER A 121 -17.94 -7.23 -8.42
CA SER A 121 -17.82 -8.49 -9.15
C SER A 121 -16.36 -8.98 -9.28
N PRO A 122 -16.11 -10.30 -9.14
CA PRO A 122 -14.75 -10.86 -9.12
C PRO A 122 -13.91 -10.47 -10.35
N LYS A 123 -14.51 -10.49 -11.55
CA LYS A 123 -13.80 -10.18 -12.80
C LYS A 123 -13.23 -8.75 -12.83
N VAL A 124 -13.94 -7.79 -12.26
CA VAL A 124 -13.51 -6.38 -12.28
C VAL A 124 -12.61 -6.08 -11.10
N TYR A 125 -12.84 -6.72 -9.96
CA TYR A 125 -11.97 -6.66 -8.78
C TYR A 125 -10.52 -7.06 -9.11
N PHE A 126 -10.31 -8.19 -9.79
CA PHE A 126 -8.97 -8.67 -10.16
C PHE A 126 -8.30 -7.89 -11.30
N ARG A 127 -9.04 -7.03 -12.01
CA ARG A 127 -8.48 -6.18 -13.07
C ARG A 127 -7.67 -5.01 -12.49
N ASP A 128 -8.03 -4.56 -11.29
CA ASP A 128 -7.28 -3.54 -10.59
C ASP A 128 -6.11 -4.18 -9.84
N GLY A 129 -4.88 -3.75 -10.17
CA GLY A 129 -3.65 -4.26 -9.58
C GLY A 129 -3.59 -4.05 -8.06
N TRP A 130 -4.16 -2.96 -7.54
CA TRP A 130 -4.16 -2.67 -6.10
C TRP A 130 -5.11 -3.58 -5.33
N ASN A 131 -6.30 -3.84 -5.86
CA ASN A 131 -7.27 -4.76 -5.26
C ASN A 131 -6.77 -6.22 -5.32
N SER A 132 -6.13 -6.60 -6.42
CA SER A 132 -5.50 -7.92 -6.56
C SER A 132 -4.35 -8.11 -5.57
N PHE A 133 -3.43 -7.14 -5.49
CA PHE A 133 -2.34 -7.15 -4.51
C PHE A 133 -2.86 -7.29 -3.08
N ASP A 134 -3.89 -6.53 -2.73
CA ASP A 134 -4.48 -6.60 -1.41
C ASP A 134 -5.08 -7.96 -1.07
N PHE A 135 -5.80 -8.58 -2.00
CA PHE A 135 -6.33 -9.93 -1.82
C PHE A 135 -5.20 -10.93 -1.51
N PHE A 136 -4.08 -10.84 -2.23
CA PHE A 136 -2.91 -11.68 -1.95
C PHE A 136 -2.31 -11.43 -0.57
N VAL A 137 -2.19 -10.17 -0.15
CA VAL A 137 -1.67 -9.82 1.18
C VAL A 137 -2.56 -10.40 2.27
N VAL A 138 -3.89 -10.29 2.15
CA VAL A 138 -4.83 -10.85 3.13
C VAL A 138 -4.78 -12.38 3.14
N MET A 139 -4.70 -13.03 1.98
CA MET A 139 -4.59 -14.48 1.89
C MET A 139 -3.28 -15.00 2.49
N LEU A 140 -2.14 -14.38 2.13
CA LEU A 140 -0.84 -14.74 2.69
C LEU A 140 -0.83 -14.59 4.21
N THR A 141 -1.41 -13.49 4.71
CA THR A 141 -1.50 -13.25 6.15
C THR A 141 -2.31 -14.34 6.86
N ASN A 142 -3.48 -14.71 6.32
CA ASN A 142 -4.32 -15.77 6.90
C ASN A 142 -3.60 -17.13 6.88
N VAL A 143 -2.96 -17.49 5.76
CA VAL A 143 -2.22 -18.76 5.64
C VAL A 143 -1.08 -18.83 6.66
N LEU A 144 -0.32 -17.74 6.82
CA LEU A 144 0.77 -17.70 7.79
C LEU A 144 0.26 -17.86 9.24
N TYR A 145 -0.87 -17.23 9.59
CA TYR A 145 -1.47 -17.41 10.91
C TYR A 145 -1.99 -18.83 11.15
N ILE A 146 -2.61 -19.46 10.14
CA ILE A 146 -3.07 -20.84 10.23
C ILE A 146 -1.89 -21.81 10.38
N LEU A 147 -0.81 -21.57 9.64
CA LEU A 147 0.41 -22.37 9.73
C LEU A 147 1.04 -22.28 11.13
N GLU A 148 1.11 -21.08 11.69
CA GLU A 148 1.60 -20.87 13.06
C GLU A 148 0.70 -21.48 14.13
N ALA A 149 -0.62 -21.57 13.87
CA ALA A 149 -1.55 -22.27 14.75
C ALA A 149 -1.42 -23.80 14.67
N CYS A 150 -1.03 -24.33 13.51
CA CYS A 150 -0.89 -25.77 13.27
C CYS A 150 0.42 -26.33 13.83
N SER A 151 1.50 -25.55 13.81
CA SER A 151 2.83 -26.02 14.21
C SER A 151 3.41 -25.17 15.33
N GLU A 152 3.51 -25.75 16.53
CA GLU A 152 4.11 -25.07 17.68
C GLU A 152 5.60 -24.81 17.50
N ASP A 153 6.32 -25.71 16.83
CA ASP A 153 7.76 -25.55 16.52
C ASP A 153 8.06 -24.36 15.60
N LEU A 154 7.06 -23.91 14.83
CA LEU A 154 7.18 -22.79 13.91
C LEU A 154 6.92 -21.43 14.59
N LYS A 155 6.36 -21.41 15.81
CA LYS A 155 6.05 -20.17 16.56
C LYS A 155 7.29 -19.36 16.91
N ASP A 156 8.43 -20.02 17.09
CA ASP A 156 9.70 -19.39 17.45
C ASP A 156 10.61 -19.15 16.23
N THR A 157 10.17 -19.57 15.04
CA THR A 157 10.92 -19.33 13.81
C THR A 157 10.83 -17.84 13.45
N LEU A 158 11.94 -17.13 13.64
CA LEU A 158 12.10 -15.70 13.32
C LEU A 158 11.64 -15.36 11.89
N LEU A 159 11.79 -16.31 10.95
CA LEU A 159 11.34 -16.14 9.57
C LEU A 159 9.82 -16.02 9.46
N ILE A 160 9.04 -16.84 10.17
CA ILE A 160 7.58 -16.81 10.07
C ILE A 160 7.04 -15.57 10.76
N ARG A 161 7.55 -15.22 11.95
CA ARG A 161 7.22 -13.95 12.60
C ARG A 161 7.58 -12.74 11.72
N GLY A 162 8.75 -12.76 11.08
CA GLY A 162 9.18 -11.72 10.15
C GLY A 162 8.27 -11.61 8.93
N LEU A 163 7.89 -12.74 8.30
CA LEU A 163 7.00 -12.77 7.16
C LEU A 163 5.58 -12.32 7.51
N VAL A 164 5.05 -12.72 8.67
CA VAL A 164 3.74 -12.27 9.18
C VAL A 164 3.76 -10.76 9.43
N ALA A 165 4.83 -10.26 10.06
CA ALA A 165 5.01 -8.83 10.29
C ALA A 165 5.09 -8.07 8.97
N LEU A 166 5.92 -8.52 8.02
CA LEU A 166 6.07 -7.90 6.69
C LEU A 166 4.77 -7.91 5.89
N ALA A 167 4.00 -9.01 5.90
CA ALA A 167 2.70 -9.07 5.25
C ALA A 167 1.70 -8.12 5.90
N SER A 168 1.73 -8.00 7.24
CA SER A 168 0.86 -7.11 8.01
C SER A 168 1.22 -5.63 7.82
N THR A 169 2.52 -5.28 7.81
CA THR A 169 3.02 -3.91 7.62
C THR A 169 3.02 -3.50 6.15
N GLY A 170 3.13 -4.45 5.22
CA GLY A 170 3.03 -4.22 3.78
C GLY A 170 1.71 -3.59 3.36
N ARG A 171 0.68 -3.65 4.21
CA ARG A 171 -0.60 -2.95 4.03
C ARG A 171 -0.47 -1.43 4.08
N LEU A 172 0.59 -0.87 4.67
CA LEU A 172 0.90 0.56 4.63
C LEU A 172 1.13 1.07 3.20
N LEU A 173 1.51 0.19 2.27
CA LEU A 173 1.67 0.54 0.85
C LEU A 173 0.35 1.03 0.23
N ARG A 174 -0.81 0.69 0.80
CA ARG A 174 -2.12 1.23 0.40
C ARG A 174 -2.29 2.72 0.68
N LEU A 175 -1.45 3.33 1.53
CA LEU A 175 -1.44 4.79 1.76
C LEU A 175 -0.70 5.55 0.64
N LEU A 176 0.11 4.84 -0.15
CA LEU A 176 0.89 5.42 -1.25
C LEU A 176 0.18 5.35 -2.61
N GLY A 177 -0.88 4.54 -2.72
CA GLY A 177 -1.65 4.32 -3.94
C GLY A 177 -2.99 5.03 -3.92
#